data_AF-A0A0B7GZ15-F1
#
_entry.id   AF-A0A0B7GZ15-F1
#
_cell.length_a   1.000
_cell.length_b   1.000
_cell.length_c   1.000
_cell.angle_alpha   90.00
_cell.angle_beta   90.00
_cell.angle_gamma   90.00
#
_symmetry.space_group_name_H-M   'P 1'
#
loop_
_entity.id
_entity.type
_entity.pdbx_description
1 polymer ?
#
loop_
_entity_poly.entity_id
_entity_poly.type
_entity_poly.pdbx_seq_one_letter_code
_entity_poly.pdbx_strand_id
1 'polypeptide(L)'
;MIDTVFNAARKIVIKIGSNTLANADGSMNLDFITAFSESCMLAKKQGKEIIIVSSGAQIAGLSTIGSWKHNDNIHRKQALCAIGQVELIDTWRNAFARFGVHIGQLLLIKDDFSNEQRRANIKGTLFSLLEEDIVPIINENDSISFDEIKIGDNDNLSALTAILWQADLLILLSDIDGIYDKNPKEHPNATRIPIVKDIPDLLKNISIGGTNSFGTGGIVTKIEAASKTLAHGIPLLLANGNDPSLLQKLGTGSCIGTMFVHEN
;
A
#
# COMPACT_ATOMS: atom_id res chain seq x y z
N MET A 1 -21.01 4.78 2.98
CA MET A 1 -19.95 5.80 2.96
C MET A 1 -18.70 5.30 2.24
N ILE A 2 -18.13 4.14 2.61
CA ILE A 2 -16.97 3.57 1.91
C ILE A 2 -17.26 3.38 0.41
N ASP A 3 -18.39 2.75 0.10
CA ASP A 3 -18.93 2.59 -1.25
C ASP A 3 -19.13 3.90 -1.98
N THR A 4 -19.68 4.91 -1.31
CA THR A 4 -19.94 6.23 -1.89
C THR A 4 -18.63 6.89 -2.31
N VAL A 5 -17.62 6.89 -1.44
CA VAL A 5 -16.28 7.45 -1.72
C VAL A 5 -15.59 6.66 -2.83
N PHE A 6 -15.60 5.32 -2.75
CA PHE A 6 -14.96 4.47 -3.76
C PHE A 6 -15.61 4.59 -5.15
N ASN A 7 -16.95 4.64 -5.21
CA ASN A 7 -17.66 4.75 -6.48
C ASN A 7 -17.45 6.13 -7.13
N ALA A 8 -17.32 7.20 -6.33
CA ALA A 8 -16.98 8.53 -6.82
C ALA A 8 -15.50 8.68 -7.24
N ALA A 9 -14.59 7.92 -6.63
CA ALA A 9 -13.15 8.00 -6.91
C ALA A 9 -12.80 7.43 -8.29
N ARG A 10 -12.14 8.23 -9.13
CA ARG A 10 -11.60 7.79 -10.43
C ARG A 10 -10.13 7.42 -10.30
N LYS A 11 -9.33 8.22 -9.62
CA LYS A 11 -7.90 8.04 -9.43
C LYS A 11 -7.62 7.37 -8.08
N ILE A 12 -7.17 6.12 -8.10
CA ILE A 12 -7.01 5.33 -6.88
C ILE A 12 -5.56 4.85 -6.75
N VAL A 13 -4.95 5.17 -5.61
CA VAL A 13 -3.68 4.54 -5.20
C VAL A 13 -4.01 3.42 -4.24
N ILE A 14 -3.44 2.23 -4.47
CA ILE A 14 -3.65 1.07 -3.61
C ILE A 14 -2.29 0.57 -3.12
N LYS A 15 -2.09 0.61 -1.81
CA LYS A 15 -0.90 0.07 -1.17
C LYS A 15 -1.16 -1.33 -0.69
N ILE A 16 -0.24 -2.25 -0.96
CA ILE A 16 -0.33 -3.64 -0.54
C ILE A 16 0.88 -3.98 0.33
N GLY A 17 0.64 -4.41 1.57
CA GLY A 17 1.70 -4.79 2.51
C GLY A 17 2.35 -6.14 2.20
N SER A 18 3.58 -6.33 2.68
CA SER A 18 4.34 -7.57 2.49
C SER A 18 3.62 -8.82 3.00
N ASN A 19 2.88 -8.71 4.12
CA ASN A 19 2.12 -9.81 4.70
C ASN A 19 0.99 -10.32 3.79
N THR A 20 0.46 -9.47 2.91
CA THR A 20 -0.57 -9.85 1.95
C THR A 20 0.06 -10.49 0.70
N LEU A 21 1.25 -10.04 0.33
CA LEU A 21 1.99 -10.51 -0.84
C LEU A 21 2.84 -11.76 -0.59
N ALA A 22 2.89 -12.24 0.66
CA ALA A 22 3.66 -13.41 1.05
C ALA A 22 2.77 -14.46 1.73
N ASN A 23 3.02 -15.73 1.40
CA ASN A 23 2.46 -16.89 2.08
C ASN A 23 3.18 -17.11 3.42
N ALA A 24 2.61 -17.96 4.27
CA ALA A 24 3.18 -18.29 5.58
C ALA A 24 4.56 -18.97 5.49
N ASP A 25 4.88 -19.62 4.37
CA ASP A 25 6.18 -20.24 4.10
C ASP A 25 7.22 -19.24 3.54
N GLY A 26 6.85 -17.97 3.36
CA GLY A 26 7.69 -16.91 2.81
C GLY A 26 7.72 -16.84 1.28
N SER A 27 7.01 -17.72 0.57
CA SER A 27 6.84 -17.61 -0.89
C SER A 27 5.89 -16.47 -1.26
N MET A 28 5.95 -15.99 -2.50
CA MET A 28 4.99 -14.98 -2.97
C MET A 28 3.58 -15.56 -3.09
N ASN A 29 2.59 -14.78 -2.65
CA ASN A 29 1.18 -15.14 -2.73
C ASN A 29 0.63 -14.89 -4.14
N LEU A 30 0.90 -15.83 -5.05
CA LEU A 30 0.49 -15.74 -6.46
C LEU A 30 -1.03 -15.71 -6.65
N ASP A 31 -1.77 -16.40 -5.78
CA ASP A 31 -3.23 -16.45 -5.80
C ASP A 31 -3.82 -15.06 -5.50
N PHE A 32 -3.30 -14.40 -4.46
CA PHE A 32 -3.69 -13.03 -4.15
C PHE A 32 -3.36 -12.08 -5.30
N ILE A 33 -2.12 -12.07 -5.81
CA ILE A 33 -1.69 -11.15 -6.88
C ILE A 33 -2.54 -11.35 -8.14
N THR A 34 -2.83 -12.60 -8.50
CA THR A 34 -3.68 -12.93 -9.64
C THR A 34 -5.10 -12.40 -9.46
N ALA A 35 -5.75 -12.75 -8.35
CA ALA A 35 -7.14 -12.35 -8.09
C ALA A 35 -7.27 -10.83 -7.87
N PHE A 36 -6.27 -10.20 -7.27
CA PHE A 36 -6.22 -8.76 -7.10
C PHE A 36 -6.04 -8.04 -8.45
N SER A 37 -5.23 -8.59 -9.37
CA SER A 37 -5.08 -8.04 -10.73
C SER A 37 -6.40 -8.12 -11.49
N GLU A 38 -7.17 -9.21 -11.36
CA GLU A 38 -8.52 -9.33 -11.92
C GLU A 38 -9.46 -8.25 -11.36
N SER A 39 -9.46 -8.06 -10.04
CA SER A 39 -10.20 -7.00 -9.37
C SER A 39 -9.83 -5.60 -9.87
N CYS A 40 -8.54 -5.34 -10.11
CA CYS A 40 -8.07 -4.09 -10.72
C CYS A 40 -8.62 -3.91 -12.13
N MET A 41 -8.64 -4.97 -12.93
CA MET A 41 -9.18 -4.92 -14.30
C MET A 41 -10.69 -4.64 -14.33
N LEU A 42 -11.45 -5.18 -13.39
CA LEU A 42 -12.87 -4.87 -13.24
C LEU A 42 -13.08 -3.40 -12.86
N ALA A 43 -12.27 -2.86 -11.95
CA ALA A 43 -12.29 -1.45 -11.60
C ALA A 43 -11.90 -0.55 -12.79
N LYS A 44 -10.88 -0.92 -13.58
CA LYS A 44 -10.51 -0.21 -14.81
C LYS A 44 -11.64 -0.17 -15.83
N LYS A 45 -12.39 -1.27 -16.01
CA LYS A 45 -13.60 -1.30 -16.86
C LYS A 45 -14.70 -0.32 -16.40
N GLN A 46 -14.67 0.10 -15.14
CA GLN A 46 -15.56 1.13 -14.59
C GLN A 46 -14.99 2.55 -14.73
N GLY A 47 -13.91 2.74 -15.51
CA GLY A 47 -13.27 4.03 -15.75
C GLY A 47 -12.29 4.47 -14.67
N LYS A 48 -11.87 3.58 -13.76
CA LYS A 48 -10.92 3.89 -12.69
C LYS A 48 -9.48 3.77 -13.18
N GLU A 49 -8.65 4.73 -12.81
CA GLU A 49 -7.19 4.73 -12.98
C GLU A 49 -6.57 4.21 -11.68
N ILE A 50 -5.65 3.25 -11.78
CA ILE A 50 -5.10 2.54 -10.62
C ILE A 50 -3.57 2.63 -10.63
N ILE A 51 -3.01 3.06 -9.50
CA ILE A 51 -1.59 2.93 -9.18
C ILE A 51 -1.46 1.96 -8.02
N ILE A 52 -0.54 1.00 -8.13
CA ILE A 52 -0.23 0.05 -7.06
C ILE A 52 1.08 0.45 -6.40
N VAL A 53 1.07 0.55 -5.07
CA VAL A 53 2.28 0.65 -4.25
C VAL A 53 2.50 -0.69 -3.57
N SER A 54 3.44 -1.47 -4.11
CA SER A 54 3.72 -2.82 -3.62
C SER A 54 4.71 -2.78 -2.46
N SER A 55 4.76 -3.86 -1.68
CA SER A 55 5.89 -4.20 -0.81
C SER A 55 6.39 -5.61 -1.18
N GLY A 56 7.13 -6.29 -0.29
CA GLY A 56 7.42 -7.72 -0.45
C GLY A 56 8.71 -8.07 -1.20
N ALA A 57 9.46 -7.10 -1.74
CA ALA A 57 10.72 -7.37 -2.45
C ALA A 57 11.73 -8.16 -1.62
N GLN A 58 11.93 -7.80 -0.34
CA GLN A 58 12.83 -8.56 0.54
C GLN A 58 12.43 -10.04 0.69
N ILE A 59 11.12 -10.29 0.86
CA ILE A 59 10.57 -11.63 1.08
C ILE A 59 10.72 -12.45 -0.20
N ALA A 60 10.34 -11.87 -1.35
CA ALA A 60 10.53 -12.48 -2.65
C ALA A 60 12.01 -12.87 -2.87
N GLY A 61 12.94 -11.96 -2.54
CA GLY A 61 14.37 -12.22 -2.72
C GLY A 61 14.87 -13.38 -1.87
N LEU A 62 14.45 -13.46 -0.61
CA LEU A 62 14.82 -14.56 0.27
C LEU A 62 14.21 -15.88 -0.20
N SER A 63 12.94 -15.88 -0.62
CA SER A 63 12.27 -17.05 -1.19
C SER A 63 13.00 -17.57 -2.42
N THR A 64 13.48 -16.68 -3.30
CA THR A 64 14.13 -17.05 -4.56
C THR A 64 15.48 -17.72 -4.37
N ILE A 65 16.30 -17.22 -3.43
CA ILE A 65 17.63 -17.81 -3.18
C ILE A 65 17.62 -18.93 -2.13
N GLY A 66 16.49 -19.11 -1.43
CA GLY A 66 16.26 -20.11 -0.40
C GLY A 66 16.93 -19.83 0.95
N SER A 67 18.18 -19.35 0.96
CA SER A 67 18.87 -18.97 2.18
C SER A 67 20.01 -17.97 1.93
N TRP A 68 20.31 -17.16 2.95
CA TRP A 68 21.47 -16.27 2.94
C TRP A 68 22.45 -16.69 4.03
N LYS A 69 23.70 -17.00 3.66
CA LYS A 69 24.69 -17.60 4.56
C LYS A 69 25.51 -16.60 5.39
N HIS A 70 25.57 -15.34 4.96
CA HIS A 70 26.39 -14.31 5.62
C HIS A 70 25.61 -13.56 6.71
N ASN A 71 26.32 -12.90 7.61
CA ASN A 71 25.74 -12.13 8.71
C ASN A 71 24.77 -11.05 8.25
N ASP A 72 23.81 -10.74 9.12
CA ASP A 72 22.82 -9.70 8.90
C ASP A 72 23.45 -8.31 8.95
N ASN A 73 23.31 -7.58 7.85
CA ASN A 73 23.65 -6.17 7.74
C ASN A 73 22.71 -5.49 6.74
N ILE A 74 22.79 -4.17 6.63
CA ILE A 74 21.96 -3.40 5.69
C ILE A 74 22.17 -3.86 4.24
N HIS A 75 23.40 -4.16 3.84
CA HIS A 75 23.73 -4.60 2.48
C HIS A 75 23.12 -5.95 2.12
N ARG A 76 22.97 -6.89 3.07
CA ARG A 76 22.21 -8.12 2.89
C ARG A 76 20.76 -7.78 2.55
N LYS A 77 20.14 -6.88 3.30
CA LYS A 77 18.74 -6.49 3.07
C LYS A 77 18.57 -5.83 1.71
N GLN A 78 19.44 -4.88 1.37
CA GLN A 78 19.47 -4.23 0.06
C GLN A 78 19.65 -5.24 -1.08
N ALA A 79 20.56 -6.22 -0.93
CA ALA A 79 20.78 -7.28 -1.92
C ALA A 79 19.57 -8.19 -2.08
N LEU A 80 18.92 -8.58 -0.98
CA LEU A 80 17.68 -9.36 -1.03
C LEU A 80 16.56 -8.59 -1.74
N CYS A 81 16.38 -7.29 -1.43
CA CYS A 81 15.41 -6.47 -2.14
C CYS A 81 15.75 -6.32 -3.62
N ALA A 82 17.03 -6.17 -4.00
CA ALA A 82 17.46 -6.09 -5.39
C ALA A 82 17.11 -7.37 -6.18
N ILE A 83 17.34 -8.54 -5.57
CA ILE A 83 16.97 -9.84 -6.17
C ILE A 83 15.45 -9.96 -6.26
N GLY A 84 14.76 -9.75 -5.13
CA GLY A 84 13.33 -9.99 -5.06
C GLY A 84 12.47 -8.96 -5.78
N GLN A 85 12.98 -7.75 -6.03
CA GLN A 85 12.27 -6.78 -6.85
C GLN A 85 12.08 -7.27 -8.29
N VAL A 86 13.05 -8.03 -8.83
CA VAL A 86 12.93 -8.67 -10.16
C VAL A 86 11.78 -9.67 -10.17
N GLU A 87 11.69 -10.51 -9.15
CA GLU A 87 10.67 -11.55 -9.01
C GLU A 87 9.28 -10.96 -8.75
N LEU A 88 9.23 -9.91 -7.90
CA LEU A 88 8.01 -9.19 -7.59
C LEU A 88 7.43 -8.53 -8.85
N ILE A 89 8.27 -7.83 -9.63
CA ILE A 89 7.78 -7.14 -10.83
C ILE A 89 7.42 -8.14 -11.94
N ASP A 90 8.14 -9.25 -12.08
CA ASP A 90 7.78 -10.29 -13.05
C ASP A 90 6.44 -10.94 -12.69
N THR A 91 6.18 -11.15 -11.40
CA THR A 91 4.91 -11.70 -10.91
C THR A 91 3.74 -10.77 -11.22
N TRP A 92 3.89 -9.46 -10.93
CA TRP A 92 2.89 -8.47 -11.32
C TRP A 92 2.71 -8.41 -12.84
N ARG A 93 3.81 -8.43 -13.61
CA ARG A 93 3.79 -8.41 -15.08
C ARG A 93 3.00 -9.58 -15.62
N ASN A 94 3.26 -10.79 -15.14
CA ASN A 94 2.57 -12.00 -15.56
C ASN A 94 1.08 -11.97 -15.20
N ALA A 95 0.73 -11.44 -14.01
CA ALA A 95 -0.66 -11.33 -13.58
C ALA A 95 -1.48 -10.38 -14.47
N PHE A 96 -0.95 -9.20 -14.78
CA PHE A 96 -1.62 -8.23 -15.66
C PHE A 96 -1.59 -8.61 -17.15
N ALA A 97 -0.53 -9.28 -17.63
CA ALA A 97 -0.42 -9.71 -19.02
C ALA A 97 -1.56 -10.65 -19.46
N ARG A 98 -2.16 -11.40 -18.52
CA ARG A 98 -3.34 -12.24 -18.77
C ARG A 98 -4.56 -11.45 -19.27
N PHE A 99 -4.59 -10.15 -19.01
CA PHE A 99 -5.66 -9.23 -19.42
C PHE A 99 -5.22 -8.30 -20.55
N GLY A 100 -4.05 -8.55 -21.16
CA GLY A 100 -3.50 -7.68 -22.21
C GLY A 100 -3.02 -6.32 -21.71
N VAL A 101 -2.85 -6.15 -20.39
CA VAL A 101 -2.40 -4.90 -19.78
C VAL A 101 -0.93 -4.98 -19.40
N HIS A 102 -0.19 -3.93 -19.75
CA HIS A 102 1.20 -3.76 -19.36
C HIS A 102 1.30 -3.07 -18.00
N ILE A 103 2.43 -3.28 -17.34
CA ILE A 103 2.79 -2.56 -16.11
C ILE A 103 4.02 -1.67 -16.32
N GLY A 104 4.09 -0.58 -15.57
CA GLY A 104 5.25 0.31 -15.54
C GLY A 104 5.89 0.31 -14.14
N GLN A 105 7.15 -0.11 -14.03
CA GLN A 105 7.85 -0.11 -12.75
C GLN A 105 8.41 1.27 -12.41
N LEU A 106 8.17 1.73 -11.19
CA LEU A 106 8.89 2.87 -10.60
C LEU A 106 9.50 2.46 -9.26
N LEU A 107 10.78 2.77 -9.08
CA LEU A 107 11.50 2.59 -7.81
C LEU A 107 11.89 3.97 -7.29
N LEU A 108 11.35 4.35 -6.14
CA LEU A 108 11.48 5.71 -5.60
C LEU A 108 12.08 5.65 -4.19
N ILE A 109 12.79 6.69 -3.78
CA ILE A 109 13.15 6.94 -2.39
C ILE A 109 12.42 8.18 -1.88
N LYS A 110 12.28 8.31 -0.57
CA LYS A 110 11.62 9.46 0.07
C LYS A 110 12.18 10.81 -0.40
N ASP A 111 13.49 10.89 -0.61
CA ASP A 111 14.19 12.11 -1.07
C ASP A 111 13.78 12.55 -2.49
N ASP A 112 13.25 11.64 -3.32
CA ASP A 112 12.75 12.00 -4.64
C ASP A 112 11.53 12.93 -4.57
N PHE A 113 10.79 12.90 -3.45
CA PHE A 113 9.67 13.79 -3.18
C PHE A 113 10.07 15.12 -2.54
N SER A 114 11.35 15.29 -2.17
CA SER A 114 11.87 16.55 -1.64
C SER A 114 12.46 17.44 -2.74
N ASN A 115 12.83 16.85 -3.88
CA ASN A 115 13.37 17.58 -5.03
C ASN A 115 12.27 17.92 -6.05
N GLU A 116 12.09 19.21 -6.37
CA GLU A 116 11.03 19.68 -7.28
C GLU A 116 11.12 19.08 -8.68
N GLN A 117 12.32 18.98 -9.26
CA GLN A 117 12.52 18.42 -10.59
C GLN A 117 12.20 16.92 -10.61
N ARG A 118 12.64 16.16 -9.61
CA ARG A 118 12.33 14.72 -9.51
C ARG A 118 10.83 14.50 -9.33
N ARG A 119 10.16 15.29 -8.48
CA ARG A 119 8.69 15.25 -8.35
C ARG A 119 7.98 15.50 -9.68
N ALA A 120 8.40 16.53 -10.42
CA ALA A 120 7.83 16.84 -11.72
C ALA A 120 8.01 15.68 -12.71
N ASN A 121 9.19 15.06 -12.72
CA ASN A 121 9.48 13.90 -13.56
C ASN A 121 8.65 12.68 -13.17
N ILE A 122 8.55 12.35 -11.87
CA ILE A 122 7.72 11.23 -11.38
C ILE A 122 6.27 11.45 -11.79
N LYS A 123 5.75 12.67 -11.56
CA LYS A 123 4.38 13.03 -11.95
C LYS A 123 4.19 12.82 -13.45
N GLY A 124 5.06 13.42 -14.28
CA GLY A 124 4.99 13.28 -15.74
C GLY A 124 4.98 11.82 -16.20
N THR A 125 5.87 10.99 -15.67
CA THR A 125 5.92 9.55 -15.97
C THR A 125 4.63 8.84 -15.58
N LEU A 126 4.06 9.11 -14.40
CA LEU A 126 2.80 8.49 -13.98
C LEU A 126 1.65 8.88 -14.91
N PHE A 127 1.57 10.14 -15.34
CA PHE A 127 0.57 10.57 -16.32
C PHE A 127 0.74 9.86 -17.66
N SER A 128 1.95 9.81 -18.22
CA SER A 128 2.20 9.14 -19.50
C SER A 128 1.91 7.63 -19.47
N LEU A 129 2.21 6.95 -18.37
CA LEU A 129 1.88 5.52 -18.22
C LEU A 129 0.36 5.31 -18.23
N LEU A 130 -0.37 6.10 -17.45
CA LEU A 130 -1.82 5.96 -17.32
C LEU A 130 -2.57 6.35 -18.61
N GLU A 131 -2.06 7.33 -19.38
CA GLU A 131 -2.59 7.69 -20.70
C GLU A 131 -2.52 6.53 -21.71
N GLU A 132 -1.49 5.69 -21.60
CA GLU A 132 -1.28 4.49 -22.42
C GLU A 132 -1.94 3.22 -21.82
N ASP A 133 -2.86 3.39 -20.86
CA ASP A 133 -3.55 2.31 -20.11
C ASP A 133 -2.62 1.37 -19.33
N ILE A 134 -1.36 1.75 -19.11
CA ILE A 134 -0.36 1.00 -18.36
C ILE A 134 -0.59 1.19 -16.85
N VAL A 135 -0.55 0.10 -16.07
CA VAL A 135 -0.70 0.15 -14.61
C VAL A 135 0.65 0.41 -13.94
N PRO A 136 0.86 1.55 -13.25
CA PRO A 136 2.10 1.80 -12.54
C PRO A 136 2.19 0.93 -11.28
N ILE A 137 3.31 0.22 -11.13
CA ILE A 137 3.67 -0.53 -9.92
C ILE A 137 4.88 0.17 -9.30
N ILE A 138 4.63 0.84 -8.18
CA ILE A 138 5.63 1.59 -7.44
C ILE A 138 6.10 0.75 -6.25
N ASN A 139 7.40 0.76 -5.99
CA ASN A 139 7.96 0.28 -4.73
C ASN A 139 9.09 1.23 -4.30
N GLU A 140 9.51 1.11 -3.04
CA GLU A 140 10.71 1.79 -2.60
C GLU A 140 11.95 1.22 -3.30
N ASN A 141 12.93 2.08 -3.62
CA ASN A 141 14.23 1.64 -4.11
C ASN A 141 15.12 1.17 -2.95
N ASP A 142 14.70 0.09 -2.31
CA ASP A 142 15.36 -0.53 -1.16
C ASP A 142 16.81 -0.92 -1.43
N SER A 143 17.23 -1.08 -2.69
CA SER A 143 18.60 -1.44 -3.05
C SER A 143 19.62 -0.34 -2.75
N ILE A 144 19.16 0.91 -2.64
CA ILE A 144 19.99 2.10 -2.38
C ILE A 144 19.48 2.96 -1.22
N SER A 145 18.30 2.65 -0.66
CA SER A 145 17.77 3.36 0.50
C SER A 145 18.66 3.08 1.72
N PHE A 146 19.11 4.15 2.39
CA PHE A 146 20.02 4.11 3.55
C PHE A 146 19.28 4.29 4.88
N ASP A 147 18.10 4.93 4.84
CA ASP A 147 17.22 4.98 6.00
C ASP A 147 16.94 3.54 6.41
N GLU A 148 17.14 3.21 7.69
CA GLU A 148 16.80 1.91 8.25
C GLU A 148 15.49 1.48 7.63
N ILE A 149 15.50 0.46 6.76
CA ILE A 149 14.33 0.09 5.96
C ILE A 149 13.19 -0.23 6.93
N LYS A 150 12.39 0.79 7.22
CA LYS A 150 11.44 0.84 8.32
C LYS A 150 10.19 0.20 7.81
N ILE A 151 9.66 -0.72 8.60
CA ILE A 151 8.34 -1.28 8.36
C ILE A 151 7.37 -0.09 8.32
N GLY A 152 6.71 0.15 7.18
CA GLY A 152 5.76 1.26 7.01
C GLY A 152 6.22 2.39 6.09
N ASP A 153 7.40 2.30 5.46
CA ASP A 153 7.80 3.30 4.47
C ASP A 153 6.84 3.33 3.27
N ASN A 154 6.40 2.15 2.79
CA ASN A 154 5.43 2.11 1.69
C ASN A 154 4.06 2.71 2.05
N ASP A 155 3.67 2.81 3.33
CA ASP A 155 2.47 3.56 3.73
C ASP A 155 2.68 5.06 3.41
N ASN A 156 3.85 5.60 3.77
CA ASN A 156 4.23 6.99 3.48
C ASN A 156 4.48 7.23 1.98
N LEU A 157 5.17 6.32 1.29
CA LEU A 157 5.36 6.36 -0.16
C LEU A 157 4.02 6.40 -0.90
N SER A 158 3.04 5.61 -0.44
CA SER A 158 1.71 5.61 -1.03
C SER A 158 0.94 6.91 -0.79
N ALA A 159 1.08 7.52 0.39
CA ALA A 159 0.55 8.85 0.67
C ALA A 159 1.19 9.92 -0.22
N LEU A 160 2.51 9.92 -0.35
CA LEU A 160 3.24 10.86 -1.20
C LEU A 160 2.87 10.68 -2.68
N THR A 161 2.72 9.43 -3.14
CA THR A 161 2.25 9.10 -4.48
C THR A 161 0.84 9.63 -4.72
N ALA A 162 -0.09 9.38 -3.79
CA ALA A 162 -1.47 9.86 -3.88
C ALA A 162 -1.54 11.38 -3.97
N ILE A 163 -0.75 12.10 -3.15
CA ILE A 163 -0.67 13.56 -3.18
C ILE A 163 -0.08 14.04 -4.52
N LEU A 164 1.02 13.44 -4.98
CA LEU A 164 1.71 13.87 -6.19
C LEU A 164 0.84 13.70 -7.44
N TRP A 165 0.12 12.58 -7.53
CA TRP A 165 -0.78 12.26 -8.63
C TRP A 165 -2.16 12.92 -8.51
N GLN A 166 -2.47 13.52 -7.34
CA GLN A 166 -3.79 14.06 -7.01
C GLN A 166 -4.86 12.96 -7.11
N ALA A 167 -4.66 11.88 -6.37
CA ALA A 167 -5.60 10.78 -6.28
C ALA A 167 -6.89 11.22 -5.59
N ASP A 168 -8.00 10.57 -5.95
CA ASP A 168 -9.29 10.75 -5.30
C ASP A 168 -9.44 9.87 -4.05
N LEU A 169 -8.63 8.82 -3.94
CA LEU A 169 -8.66 7.88 -2.82
C LEU A 169 -7.31 7.14 -2.68
N LEU A 170 -6.81 7.04 -1.45
CA LEU A 170 -5.76 6.09 -1.07
C LEU A 170 -6.37 4.90 -0.33
N ILE A 171 -6.05 3.69 -0.76
CA ILE A 171 -6.45 2.45 -0.09
C ILE A 171 -5.20 1.77 0.48
N LEU A 172 -5.16 1.56 1.79
CA LEU A 172 -4.13 0.77 2.46
C LEU A 172 -4.66 -0.62 2.77
N LEU A 173 -4.10 -1.63 2.09
CA LEU A 173 -4.37 -3.04 2.35
C LEU A 173 -3.35 -3.57 3.35
N SER A 174 -3.84 -3.96 4.53
CA SER A 174 -3.02 -4.47 5.63
C SER A 174 -3.54 -5.79 6.17
N ASP A 175 -2.74 -6.43 7.01
CA ASP A 175 -3.14 -7.52 7.89
C ASP A 175 -4.20 -7.12 8.95
N ILE A 176 -4.31 -5.84 9.28
CA ILE A 176 -5.38 -5.28 10.12
C ILE A 176 -6.58 -4.87 9.28
N ASP A 177 -7.79 -5.04 9.83
CA ASP A 177 -9.06 -4.73 9.18
C ASP A 177 -9.66 -3.37 9.58
N GLY A 178 -8.88 -2.53 10.30
CA GLY A 178 -9.25 -1.17 10.66
C GLY A 178 -8.53 -0.65 11.89
N ILE A 179 -8.91 0.55 12.32
CA ILE A 179 -8.53 1.14 13.61
C ILE A 179 -9.52 0.68 14.67
N TYR A 180 -9.02 0.35 15.85
CA TYR A 180 -9.84 -0.03 17.01
C TYR A 180 -9.58 0.95 18.17
N ASP A 181 -10.55 1.09 19.06
CA ASP A 181 -10.43 1.89 20.29
C ASP A 181 -9.30 1.39 21.23
N LYS A 182 -8.98 0.10 21.16
CA LYS A 182 -7.88 -0.56 21.86
C LYS A 182 -7.39 -1.78 21.06
N ASN A 183 -6.25 -2.37 21.44
CA ASN A 183 -5.70 -3.52 20.72
C ASN A 183 -6.66 -4.73 20.75
N PRO A 184 -7.22 -5.17 19.59
CA PRO A 184 -8.18 -6.29 19.55
C PRO A 184 -7.54 -7.65 19.87
N LYS A 185 -6.20 -7.77 19.80
CA LYS A 185 -5.48 -8.99 20.20
C LYS A 185 -5.41 -9.15 21.73
N GLU A 186 -5.43 -8.05 22.46
CA GLU A 186 -5.35 -8.03 23.93
C GLU A 186 -6.72 -7.86 24.57
N HIS A 187 -7.66 -7.24 23.86
CA HIS A 187 -8.97 -6.90 24.38
C HIS A 187 -10.09 -7.42 23.45
N PRO A 188 -10.78 -8.51 23.84
CA PRO A 188 -11.89 -9.06 23.05
C PRO A 188 -13.08 -8.10 22.87
N ASN A 189 -13.18 -7.05 23.71
CA ASN A 189 -14.21 -6.02 23.61
C ASN A 189 -13.75 -4.77 22.82
N ALA A 190 -12.64 -4.86 22.07
CA ALA A 190 -12.21 -3.80 21.19
C ALA A 190 -13.27 -3.55 20.10
N THR A 191 -13.59 -2.28 19.87
CA THR A 191 -14.58 -1.86 18.88
C THR A 191 -13.88 -1.15 17.73
N ARG A 192 -14.13 -1.59 16.50
CA ARG A 192 -13.59 -0.94 15.30
C ARG A 192 -14.22 0.44 15.13
N ILE A 193 -13.39 1.42 14.79
CA ILE A 193 -13.79 2.77 14.43
C ILE A 193 -14.01 2.81 12.91
N PRO A 194 -15.25 2.84 12.42
CA PRO A 194 -15.52 2.73 10.98
C PRO A 194 -15.17 3.99 10.19
N ILE A 195 -15.24 5.16 10.84
CA ILE A 195 -15.00 6.46 10.22
C ILE A 195 -14.16 7.30 11.19
N VAL A 196 -13.11 7.91 10.67
CA VAL A 196 -12.25 8.87 11.36
C VAL A 196 -12.33 10.20 10.62
N LYS A 197 -12.69 11.24 11.36
CA LYS A 197 -12.85 12.62 10.87
C LYS A 197 -11.79 13.56 11.39
N ASP A 198 -11.38 13.35 12.64
CA ASP A 198 -10.36 14.11 13.34
C ASP A 198 -9.31 13.13 13.88
N ILE A 199 -8.10 13.20 13.32
CA ILE A 199 -6.97 12.36 13.74
C ILE A 199 -6.45 12.77 15.13
N PRO A 200 -6.23 14.06 15.44
CA PRO A 200 -5.95 14.49 16.81
C PRO A 200 -6.94 13.96 17.86
N ASP A 201 -8.24 13.95 17.58
CA ASP A 201 -9.24 13.35 18.48
C ASP A 201 -9.10 11.83 18.56
N LEU A 202 -8.94 11.15 17.42
CA LEU A 202 -8.67 9.72 17.38
C LEU A 202 -7.50 9.34 18.30
N LEU A 203 -6.37 10.04 18.20
CA LEU A 203 -5.15 9.75 18.96
C LEU A 203 -5.32 9.94 20.48
N LYS A 204 -6.28 10.77 20.93
CA LYS A 204 -6.62 10.89 22.36
C LYS A 204 -7.47 9.72 22.86
N ASN A 205 -8.24 9.12 21.97
CA ASN A 205 -9.27 8.13 22.29
C ASN A 205 -8.84 6.68 22.04
N ILE A 206 -7.74 6.45 21.32
CA ILE A 206 -7.20 5.11 21.10
C ILE A 206 -6.06 4.78 22.08
N SER A 207 -6.11 3.59 22.65
CA SER A 207 -4.97 3.02 23.37
C SER A 207 -4.09 2.27 22.39
N ILE A 208 -3.07 2.95 21.86
CA ILE A 208 -1.96 2.29 21.15
C ILE A 208 -1.14 1.60 22.24
N GLY A 209 -1.34 0.29 22.44
CA GLY A 209 -0.75 -0.49 23.53
C GLY A 209 0.71 -0.12 23.84
N GLY A 210 0.99 0.18 25.10
CA GLY A 210 2.32 0.60 25.54
C GLY A 210 3.25 -0.59 25.75
N THR A 211 4.35 -0.64 25.02
CA THR A 211 5.73 -0.97 25.46
C THR A 211 6.60 -1.31 24.23
N ASN A 212 7.56 -0.43 23.93
CA ASN A 212 8.97 -0.69 23.56
C ASN A 212 9.45 -2.03 22.93
N SER A 213 8.64 -2.80 22.21
CA SER A 213 9.11 -4.03 21.54
C SER A 213 8.53 -4.28 20.14
N PHE A 214 7.66 -3.41 19.64
CA PHE A 214 7.20 -3.46 18.25
C PHE A 214 7.43 -2.09 17.60
N GLY A 215 8.21 -2.14 16.52
CA GLY A 215 8.97 -1.03 15.96
C GLY A 215 8.17 0.18 15.47
N THR A 216 8.92 1.08 14.87
CA THR A 216 8.58 2.28 14.10
C THR A 216 7.64 2.04 12.89
N GLY A 217 6.78 1.01 12.94
CA GLY A 217 5.86 0.57 11.90
C GLY A 217 4.57 -0.01 12.46
N GLY A 218 3.49 -0.02 11.67
CA GLY A 218 2.22 -0.63 12.05
C GLY A 218 1.04 0.33 11.92
N ILE A 219 0.34 0.59 13.04
CA ILE A 219 -0.83 1.50 13.07
C ILE A 219 -0.41 2.96 12.94
N VAL A 220 0.74 3.33 13.52
CA VAL A 220 1.26 4.70 13.54
C VAL A 220 1.52 5.20 12.12
N THR A 221 2.23 4.42 11.29
CA THR A 221 2.54 4.80 9.90
C THR A 221 1.29 4.93 9.03
N LYS A 222 0.24 4.16 9.32
CA LYS A 222 -1.07 4.27 8.64
C LYS A 222 -1.79 5.55 9.02
N ILE A 223 -1.76 5.93 10.29
CA ILE A 223 -2.32 7.20 10.77
C ILE A 223 -1.52 8.39 10.21
N GLU A 224 -0.19 8.29 10.12
CA GLU A 224 0.65 9.29 9.47
C GLU A 224 0.30 9.46 7.99
N ALA A 225 0.15 8.36 7.25
CA ALA A 225 -0.29 8.37 5.86
C ALA A 225 -1.68 9.00 5.70
N ALA A 226 -2.61 8.67 6.60
CA ALA A 226 -3.95 9.28 6.64
C ALA A 226 -3.87 10.78 6.91
N SER A 227 -3.06 11.21 7.86
CA SER A 227 -2.85 12.63 8.18
C SER A 227 -2.32 13.41 6.97
N LYS A 228 -1.32 12.87 6.26
CA LYS A 228 -0.75 13.50 5.06
C LYS A 228 -1.75 13.64 3.92
N THR A 229 -2.49 12.57 3.63
CA THR A 229 -3.46 12.55 2.53
C THR A 229 -4.67 13.41 2.83
N LEU A 230 -5.20 13.34 4.05
CA LEU A 230 -6.27 14.23 4.50
C LEU A 230 -5.85 15.68 4.40
N ALA A 231 -4.65 16.08 4.83
CA ALA A 231 -4.18 17.47 4.68
C ALA A 231 -4.24 18.00 3.22
N HIS A 232 -4.35 17.12 2.23
CA HIS A 232 -4.49 17.45 0.81
C HIS A 232 -5.88 17.14 0.22
N GLY A 233 -6.88 16.88 1.07
CA GLY A 233 -8.25 16.58 0.65
C GLY A 233 -8.47 15.16 0.14
N ILE A 234 -7.49 14.26 0.30
CA ILE A 234 -7.54 12.90 -0.23
C ILE A 234 -8.01 11.96 0.89
N PRO A 235 -9.19 11.32 0.78
CA PRO A 235 -9.63 10.33 1.75
C PRO A 235 -8.73 9.09 1.71
N LEU A 236 -8.64 8.41 2.86
CA LEU A 236 -7.88 7.18 3.01
C LEU A 236 -8.76 6.06 3.56
N LEU A 237 -8.75 4.90 2.91
CA LEU A 237 -9.36 3.68 3.44
C LEU A 237 -8.28 2.75 3.97
N LEU A 238 -8.40 2.33 5.23
CA LEU A 238 -7.67 1.19 5.78
C LEU A 238 -8.58 -0.04 5.78
N ALA A 239 -8.18 -1.11 5.10
CA ALA A 239 -8.95 -2.34 5.00
C ALA A 239 -8.04 -3.58 5.04
N ASN A 240 -8.64 -4.73 5.32
CA ASN A 240 -7.93 -5.99 5.33
C ASN A 240 -7.53 -6.40 3.89
N GLY A 241 -6.28 -6.79 3.71
CA GLY A 241 -5.73 -7.21 2.42
C GLY A 241 -5.91 -8.69 2.09
N ASN A 242 -6.37 -9.55 3.01
CA ASN A 242 -6.46 -10.99 2.76
C ASN A 242 -7.59 -11.37 1.80
N ASP A 243 -8.47 -10.43 1.47
CA ASP A 243 -9.56 -10.63 0.53
C ASP A 243 -9.22 -10.03 -0.84
N PRO A 244 -8.83 -10.84 -1.84
CA PRO A 244 -8.50 -10.32 -3.17
C PRO A 244 -9.71 -9.78 -3.94
N SER A 245 -10.94 -10.05 -3.48
CA SER A 245 -12.18 -9.50 -4.06
C SER A 245 -12.56 -8.13 -3.48
N LEU A 246 -11.69 -7.53 -2.66
CA LEU A 246 -11.98 -6.30 -1.93
C LEU A 246 -12.45 -5.14 -2.82
N LEU A 247 -11.85 -4.92 -4.00
CA LEU A 247 -12.28 -3.83 -4.88
C LEU A 247 -13.72 -4.00 -5.38
N GLN A 248 -14.17 -5.25 -5.55
CA GLN A 248 -15.55 -5.54 -5.91
C GLN A 248 -16.48 -5.27 -4.72
N LYS A 249 -16.09 -5.71 -3.51
CA LYS A 249 -16.82 -5.47 -2.26
C LYS A 249 -16.89 -4.00 -1.87
N LEU A 250 -15.89 -3.21 -2.27
CA LEU A 250 -15.89 -1.76 -2.10
C LEU A 250 -17.01 -1.12 -2.90
N GLY A 251 -17.20 -1.53 -4.15
CA GLY A 251 -18.28 -1.03 -5.00
C GLY A 251 -19.69 -1.38 -4.48
N THR A 252 -19.86 -2.52 -3.81
CA THR A 252 -21.14 -3.00 -3.28
C THR A 252 -21.42 -2.59 -1.83
N GLY A 253 -20.49 -1.89 -1.16
CA GLY A 253 -20.62 -1.51 0.24
C GLY A 253 -20.50 -2.66 1.24
N SER A 254 -20.02 -3.83 0.80
CA SER A 254 -19.77 -4.98 1.66
C SER A 254 -18.35 -4.98 2.26
N CYS A 255 -17.52 -4.02 1.86
CA CYS A 255 -16.18 -3.84 2.42
C CYS A 255 -16.24 -3.36 3.87
N ILE A 256 -15.37 -3.96 4.67
CA ILE A 256 -15.18 -3.62 6.07
C ILE A 256 -13.82 -2.94 6.22
N GLY A 257 -13.78 -1.82 6.93
CA GLY A 257 -12.56 -1.05 7.14
C GLY A 257 -12.77 0.18 8.02
N THR A 258 -11.75 1.03 8.07
CA THR A 258 -11.79 2.38 8.64
C THR A 258 -11.56 3.40 7.55
N MET A 259 -12.52 4.30 7.36
CA MET A 259 -12.43 5.40 6.39
C MET A 259 -12.01 6.69 7.08
N PHE A 260 -10.93 7.29 6.62
CA PHE A 260 -10.46 8.62 7.00
C PHE A 260 -10.97 9.63 5.98
N VAL A 261 -11.74 10.61 6.43
CA VAL A 261 -12.36 11.66 5.59
C VAL A 261 -12.29 13.00 6.31
N HIS A 262 -12.34 14.11 5.56
CA HIS A 262 -12.58 15.42 6.15
C HIS A 262 -14.02 15.58 6.63
N GLU A 263 -14.21 16.43 7.64
CA GLU A 263 -15.53 17.04 7.84
C GLU A 263 -15.74 18.11 6.77
N ASN A 264 -16.84 17.99 6.03
CA ASN A 264 -17.33 19.06 5.16
C ASN A 264 -17.78 20.26 5.99
#